data_AF-A0A2A5X7J4-F1
#
_entry.id   AF-A0A2A5X7J4-F1
#
_cell.length_a   1.000
_cell.length_b   1.000
_cell.length_c   1.000
_cell.angle_alpha   90.00
_cell.angle_beta   90.00
_cell.angle_gamma   90.00
#
_symmetry.space_group_name_H-M   'P 1'
#
loop_
_entity.id
_entity.type
_entity.pdbx_description
1 polymer ?
#
loop_
_entity_poly.entity_id
_entity_poly.type
_entity_poly.pdbx_seq_one_letter_code
_entity_poly.pdbx_strand_id
1 'polypeptide(L)'
;MKKIILLSLFLLNTFLLKSNNSILRDGNWLKIGITESGVYKIDLEFFKIHNLDAANIDPSKIQIFGSGYNGPLPQLNSKSNLFQPVEIQSSFVGDDDNNLDNGEYLFFYLQSSNSFFYDSINNIMSSNKNIYSDTAYYLLTYNSQENKRINNNYNATNYDSMSSHGNHFYHYENDRYSIIQSGREWFGKIFSSGDSQNINLFEIKDNSQIDLEISLVSRSTVESSFDLFFNDKNISSVEMGLIKEKIYGEKFKRVVENKSFNANSNNNNNNNNNNIF
;
A
#
# COMPACT_ATOMS: atom_id res chain seq x y z
N MET A 1 -16.62 39.74 64.17
CA MET A 1 -15.65 39.37 63.13
C MET A 1 -15.61 37.86 62.98
N LYS A 2 -16.05 37.32 61.84
CA LYS A 2 -15.76 35.93 61.43
C LYS A 2 -15.39 35.95 59.95
N LYS A 3 -14.10 35.73 59.66
CA LYS A 3 -13.59 35.57 58.29
C LYS A 3 -13.88 34.13 57.89
N ILE A 4 -14.74 33.94 56.89
CA ILE A 4 -14.90 32.64 56.22
C ILE A 4 -13.83 32.59 55.14
N ILE A 5 -12.84 31.72 55.33
CA ILE A 5 -11.80 31.42 54.34
C ILE A 5 -12.37 30.30 53.47
N LEU A 6 -12.64 30.62 52.20
CA LEU A 6 -13.05 29.65 51.20
C LEU A 6 -11.80 28.95 50.67
N LEU A 7 -11.54 27.73 51.13
CA LEU A 7 -10.43 26.90 50.65
C LEU A 7 -10.88 26.19 49.36
N SER A 8 -10.48 26.72 48.21
CA SER A 8 -10.67 26.05 46.92
C SER A 8 -9.69 24.88 46.80
N LEU A 9 -10.22 23.66 46.84
CA LEU A 9 -9.46 22.44 46.61
C LEU A 9 -9.31 22.25 45.09
N PHE A 10 -8.16 22.65 44.53
CA PHE A 10 -7.82 22.32 43.14
C PHE A 10 -7.52 20.82 43.07
N LEU A 11 -8.52 20.03 42.67
CA LEU A 11 -8.33 18.64 42.25
C LEU A 11 -7.55 18.66 40.93
N LEU A 12 -6.22 18.60 41.01
CA LEU A 12 -5.40 18.20 39.88
C LEU A 12 -5.79 16.76 39.54
N ASN A 13 -6.56 16.59 38.46
CA ASN A 13 -6.68 15.32 37.76
C ASN A 13 -5.28 15.00 37.22
N THR A 14 -4.46 14.36 38.04
CA THR A 14 -3.28 13.65 37.55
C THR A 14 -3.82 12.49 36.74
N PHE A 15 -3.95 12.69 35.42
CA PHE A 15 -3.96 11.55 34.53
C PHE A 15 -2.71 10.76 34.90
N LEU A 16 -2.90 9.56 35.47
CA LEU A 16 -1.81 8.59 35.54
C LEU A 16 -1.36 8.41 34.10
N LEU A 17 -0.25 9.05 33.74
CA LEU A 17 0.57 8.62 32.62
C LEU A 17 1.08 7.24 33.04
N LYS A 18 0.26 6.20 32.84
CA LYS A 18 0.76 4.84 32.81
C LYS A 18 1.82 4.87 31.71
N SER A 19 3.09 4.79 32.12
CA SER A 19 4.15 4.32 31.26
C SER A 19 3.70 2.94 30.79
N ASN A 20 3.04 2.88 29.63
CA ASN A 20 2.71 1.62 29.00
C ASN A 20 4.05 0.98 28.70
N ASN A 21 4.37 -0.09 29.43
CA ASN A 21 5.54 -0.90 29.12
C ASN A 21 5.42 -1.30 27.65
N SER A 22 6.48 -1.05 26.88
CA SER A 22 6.51 -1.41 25.47
C SER A 22 6.26 -2.91 25.33
N ILE A 23 5.42 -3.31 24.37
CA ILE A 23 5.24 -4.72 24.03
C ILE A 23 6.58 -5.36 23.63
N LEU A 24 7.54 -4.55 23.16
CA LEU A 24 8.87 -4.97 22.73
C LEU A 24 9.87 -5.10 23.89
N ARG A 25 9.45 -4.84 25.13
CA ARG A 25 10.35 -4.88 26.29
C ARG A 25 10.85 -6.29 26.58
N ASP A 26 9.96 -7.26 26.43
CA ASP A 26 10.16 -8.65 26.80
C ASP A 26 9.86 -9.56 25.59
N GLY A 27 10.42 -10.77 25.59
CA GLY A 27 10.17 -11.77 24.55
C GLY A 27 11.16 -11.77 23.38
N ASN A 28 11.06 -12.80 22.55
CA ASN A 28 11.85 -12.92 21.32
C ASN A 28 11.09 -12.28 20.16
N TRP A 29 11.80 -11.44 19.40
CA TRP A 29 11.23 -10.67 18.31
C TRP A 29 12.02 -10.88 17.03
N LEU A 30 11.33 -11.27 15.96
CA LEU A 30 11.87 -11.33 14.61
C LEU A 30 11.36 -10.16 13.79
N LYS A 31 12.22 -9.59 12.97
CA LYS A 31 11.83 -8.58 11.98
C LYS A 31 11.62 -9.25 10.62
N ILE A 32 10.42 -9.12 10.06
CA ILE A 32 10.04 -9.64 8.75
C ILE A 32 9.93 -8.45 7.80
N GLY A 33 10.65 -8.49 6.68
CA GLY A 33 10.57 -7.48 5.62
C GLY A 33 9.79 -8.01 4.42
N ILE A 34 8.83 -7.24 3.91
CA ILE A 34 8.10 -7.57 2.68
C ILE A 34 8.12 -6.38 1.72
N THR A 35 8.11 -6.66 0.42
CA THR A 35 8.06 -5.67 -0.66
C THR A 35 6.71 -5.62 -1.36
N GLU A 36 5.89 -6.66 -1.20
CA GLU A 36 4.59 -6.81 -1.86
C GLU A 36 3.48 -7.00 -0.83
N SER A 37 2.27 -6.57 -1.17
CA SER A 37 1.10 -6.86 -0.33
C SER A 37 0.56 -8.24 -0.70
N GLY A 38 0.13 -9.02 0.27
CA GLY A 38 -0.36 -10.36 -0.03
C GLY A 38 -0.67 -11.20 1.20
N VAL A 39 -1.13 -12.42 0.92
CA VAL A 39 -1.30 -13.47 1.92
C VAL A 39 0.04 -14.19 2.09
N TYR A 40 0.57 -14.16 3.29
CA TYR A 40 1.80 -14.84 3.68
C TYR A 40 1.48 -16.01 4.59
N LYS A 41 2.38 -17.00 4.63
CA LYS A 41 2.31 -18.10 5.58
C LYS A 41 3.62 -18.26 6.34
N ILE A 42 3.51 -18.79 7.55
CA ILE A 42 4.62 -19.24 8.39
C ILE A 42 4.31 -20.66 8.84
N ASP A 43 5.27 -21.56 8.64
CA ASP A 43 5.21 -22.97 8.98
C ASP A 43 6.43 -23.36 9.83
N LEU A 44 6.53 -24.63 10.19
CA LEU A 44 7.63 -25.15 11.00
C LEU A 44 9.02 -24.92 10.35
N GLU A 45 9.10 -24.90 9.02
CA GLU A 45 10.35 -24.69 8.29
C GLU A 45 10.89 -23.26 8.48
N PHE A 46 10.01 -22.26 8.48
CA PHE A 46 10.38 -20.87 8.79
C PHE A 46 11.16 -20.78 10.11
N PHE A 47 10.66 -21.39 11.18
CA PHE A 47 11.34 -21.34 12.48
C PHE A 47 12.67 -22.08 12.50
N LYS A 48 12.76 -23.23 11.82
CA LYS A 48 14.00 -24.02 11.69
C LYS A 48 15.09 -23.24 10.96
N ILE A 49 14.77 -22.62 9.82
CA ILE A 49 15.74 -21.86 9.01
C ILE A 49 16.27 -20.63 9.78
N HIS A 50 15.45 -20.06 10.66
CA HIS A 50 15.83 -18.93 11.50
C HIS A 50 16.49 -19.31 12.84
N ASN A 51 16.88 -20.59 13.01
CA ASN A 51 17.53 -21.12 14.22
C ASN A 51 16.74 -20.86 15.51
N LEU A 52 15.41 -20.91 15.43
CA LEU A 52 14.52 -20.77 16.57
C LEU A 52 14.17 -22.14 17.13
N ASP A 53 13.88 -22.21 18.43
CA ASP A 53 13.45 -23.44 19.07
C ASP A 53 12.07 -23.86 18.55
N ALA A 54 12.09 -24.74 17.55
CA ALA A 54 10.94 -25.24 16.83
C ALA A 54 10.20 -26.35 17.58
N ALA A 55 10.77 -26.90 18.66
CA ALA A 55 10.24 -28.11 19.30
C ALA A 55 9.00 -27.86 20.18
N ASN A 56 8.65 -26.61 20.47
CA ASN A 56 7.53 -26.26 21.34
C ASN A 56 6.82 -24.98 20.88
N ILE A 57 6.54 -24.85 19.58
CA ILE A 57 5.84 -23.68 19.05
C ILE A 57 4.34 -23.96 19.12
N ASP A 58 3.63 -23.15 19.90
CA ASP A 58 2.17 -23.18 19.96
C ASP A 58 1.60 -22.28 18.84
N PRO A 59 0.91 -22.84 17.83
CA PRO A 59 0.38 -22.06 16.71
C PRO A 59 -0.61 -20.97 17.14
N SER A 60 -1.33 -21.19 18.25
CA SER A 60 -2.27 -20.21 18.83
C SER A 60 -1.56 -19.01 19.45
N LYS A 61 -0.24 -19.09 19.68
CA LYS A 61 0.57 -18.03 20.30
C LYS A 61 1.58 -17.41 19.36
N ILE A 62 1.43 -17.57 18.05
CA ILE A 62 2.23 -16.86 17.04
C ILE A 62 1.54 -15.53 16.71
N GLN A 63 2.21 -14.43 17.03
CA GLN A 63 1.66 -13.08 16.87
C GLN A 63 2.51 -12.27 15.90
N ILE A 64 1.84 -11.59 14.96
CA ILE A 64 2.46 -10.70 13.98
C ILE A 64 1.97 -9.28 14.24
N PHE A 65 2.89 -8.32 14.25
CA PHE A 65 2.61 -6.91 14.48
C PHE A 65 3.13 -6.04 13.35
N GLY A 66 2.33 -5.07 12.92
CA GLY A 66 2.70 -4.07 11.93
C GLY A 66 2.66 -2.65 12.48
N SER A 67 2.96 -1.67 11.63
CA SER A 67 2.83 -0.25 11.96
C SER A 67 1.38 0.18 12.25
N GLY A 68 0.40 -0.59 11.77
CA GLY A 68 -1.02 -0.23 11.77
C GLY A 68 -1.41 0.80 10.70
N TYR A 69 -0.46 1.22 9.86
CA TYR A 69 -0.69 2.09 8.72
C TYR A 69 -0.66 1.29 7.41
N ASN A 70 -1.57 1.63 6.50
CA ASN A 70 -1.48 1.22 5.11
C ASN A 70 -0.54 2.20 4.37
N GLY A 71 0.70 1.75 4.16
CA GLY A 71 1.76 2.52 3.51
C GLY A 71 2.54 3.47 4.45
N PRO A 72 2.96 4.66 3.97
CA PRO A 72 3.86 5.53 4.72
C PRO A 72 3.20 6.13 5.97
N LEU A 73 4.03 6.43 6.98
CA LEU A 73 3.57 7.16 8.16
C LEU A 73 3.04 8.55 7.79
N PRO A 74 1.99 9.05 8.48
CA PRO A 74 1.54 10.42 8.29
C PRO A 74 2.67 11.42 8.56
N GLN A 75 2.87 12.37 7.65
CA GLN A 75 3.93 13.38 7.82
C GLN A 75 3.65 14.34 8.97
N LEU A 76 2.38 14.68 9.18
CA LEU A 76 1.99 15.50 10.32
C LEU A 76 1.88 14.62 11.55
N ASN A 77 2.66 14.94 12.59
CA ASN A 77 2.59 14.24 13.88
C ASN A 77 1.16 14.22 14.46
N SER A 78 0.38 15.29 14.22
CA SER A 78 -1.02 15.40 14.66
C SER A 78 -1.98 14.44 13.94
N LYS A 79 -1.55 13.81 12.84
CA LYS A 79 -2.33 12.80 12.10
C LYS A 79 -1.98 11.36 12.53
N SER A 80 -0.93 11.17 13.32
CA SER A 80 -0.58 9.86 13.89
C SER A 80 -1.22 9.70 15.27
N ASN A 81 -2.03 8.65 15.44
CA ASN A 81 -2.64 8.27 16.72
C ASN A 81 -2.15 6.90 17.22
N LEU A 82 -1.29 6.22 16.46
CA LEU A 82 -0.71 4.94 16.85
C LEU A 82 0.63 5.18 17.57
N PHE A 83 0.77 4.57 18.75
CA PHE A 83 1.97 4.68 19.60
C PHE A 83 2.60 3.31 19.91
N GLN A 84 1.98 2.23 19.45
CA GLN A 84 2.45 0.85 19.58
C GLN A 84 2.15 0.09 18.28
N PRO A 85 2.93 -0.96 17.96
CA PRO A 85 2.61 -1.85 16.86
C PRO A 85 1.21 -2.47 17.00
N VAL A 86 0.53 -2.68 15.88
CA VAL A 86 -0.82 -3.23 15.83
C VAL A 86 -0.75 -4.70 15.42
N GLU A 87 -1.39 -5.56 16.20
CA GLU A 87 -1.46 -7.00 15.91
C GLU A 87 -2.31 -7.28 14.66
N ILE A 88 -1.72 -8.08 13.76
CA ILE A 88 -2.29 -8.56 12.51
C ILE A 88 -3.12 -9.81 12.79
N GLN A 89 -4.28 -9.89 12.14
CA GLN A 89 -5.12 -11.07 12.22
C GLN A 89 -4.50 -12.24 11.47
N SER A 90 -4.57 -13.41 12.06
CA SER A 90 -4.08 -14.64 11.46
C SER A 90 -5.06 -15.79 11.61
N SER A 91 -4.87 -16.83 10.79
CA SER A 91 -5.63 -18.08 10.88
C SER A 91 -4.69 -19.25 10.73
N PHE A 92 -4.99 -20.31 11.46
CA PHE A 92 -4.20 -21.53 11.49
C PHE A 92 -4.86 -22.62 10.66
N VAL A 93 -4.04 -23.44 10.00
CA VAL A 93 -4.43 -24.65 9.28
C VAL A 93 -3.57 -25.78 9.81
N GLY A 94 -4.22 -26.71 10.52
CA GLY A 94 -3.59 -27.83 11.20
C GLY A 94 -4.60 -28.51 12.11
N ASP A 95 -4.10 -29.34 13.01
CA ASP A 95 -4.88 -30.06 14.01
C ASP A 95 -5.13 -29.17 15.26
N ASP A 96 -6.05 -29.58 16.14
CA ASP A 96 -6.42 -28.81 17.34
C ASP A 96 -5.47 -29.06 18.54
N ASP A 97 -4.18 -29.23 18.28
CA ASP A 97 -3.16 -29.41 19.31
C ASP A 97 -2.35 -28.11 19.55
N ASN A 98 -1.40 -28.15 20.49
CA ASN A 98 -0.58 -26.98 20.85
C ASN A 98 0.83 -27.05 20.25
N ASN A 99 1.04 -27.83 19.18
CA ASN A 99 2.34 -28.01 18.55
C ASN A 99 2.24 -27.68 17.06
N LEU A 100 3.20 -26.91 16.54
CA LEU A 100 3.30 -26.69 15.11
C LEU A 100 3.98 -27.88 14.43
N ASP A 101 3.20 -28.71 13.76
CA ASP A 101 3.69 -29.92 13.08
C ASP A 101 3.99 -29.70 11.58
N ASN A 102 4.58 -30.72 10.97
CA ASN A 102 4.95 -30.68 9.56
C ASN A 102 3.69 -30.72 8.66
N GLY A 103 3.51 -29.69 7.84
CA GLY A 103 2.35 -29.53 6.97
C GLY A 103 1.32 -28.53 7.49
N GLU A 104 1.47 -28.10 8.74
CA GLU A 104 0.64 -27.07 9.36
C GLU A 104 1.24 -25.68 9.17
N TYR A 105 0.38 -24.67 9.17
CA TYR A 105 0.82 -23.30 8.97
C TYR A 105 -0.17 -22.27 9.49
N LEU A 106 0.38 -21.12 9.86
CA LEU A 106 -0.36 -19.90 10.09
C LEU A 106 -0.34 -19.05 8.82
N PHE A 107 -1.46 -18.48 8.42
CA PHE A 107 -1.53 -17.50 7.33
C PHE A 107 -2.17 -16.19 7.77
N PHE A 108 -1.76 -15.10 7.12
CA PHE A 108 -2.16 -13.73 7.43
C PHE A 108 -1.93 -12.82 6.22
N TYR A 109 -2.61 -11.67 6.19
CA TYR A 109 -2.44 -10.67 5.13
C TYR A 109 -1.55 -9.53 5.60
N LEU A 110 -0.52 -9.21 4.82
CA LEU A 110 0.38 -8.09 5.06
C LEU A 110 0.33 -7.08 3.91
N GLN A 111 0.60 -5.81 4.24
CA GLN A 111 0.61 -4.69 3.31
C GLN A 111 2.05 -4.24 3.03
N SER A 112 2.35 -3.97 1.77
CA SER A 112 3.63 -3.41 1.33
C SER A 112 3.86 -2.00 1.89
N SER A 113 5.05 -1.45 1.66
CA SER A 113 5.33 -0.07 2.04
C SER A 113 4.51 0.95 1.26
N ASN A 114 4.02 0.59 0.06
CA ASN A 114 3.10 1.37 -0.75
C ASN A 114 1.66 1.17 -0.27
N SER A 115 0.84 2.22 -0.35
CA SER A 115 -0.58 2.11 -0.06
C SER A 115 -1.43 2.04 -1.33
N PHE A 116 -2.47 1.21 -1.25
CA PHE A 116 -3.59 1.19 -2.17
C PHE A 116 -4.86 1.41 -1.36
N PHE A 117 -5.70 2.33 -1.78
CA PHE A 117 -6.93 2.66 -1.08
C PHE A 117 -7.99 3.16 -2.04
N TYR A 118 -9.23 2.83 -1.73
CA TYR A 118 -10.38 3.32 -2.46
C TYR A 118 -10.82 4.67 -1.88
N ASP A 119 -10.77 5.71 -2.70
CA ASP A 119 -11.31 7.02 -2.37
C ASP A 119 -12.82 7.03 -2.68
N SER A 120 -13.63 6.82 -1.65
CA SER A 120 -15.08 6.78 -1.76
C SER A 120 -15.72 8.12 -2.13
N ILE A 121 -15.02 9.24 -1.96
CA ILE A 121 -15.54 10.57 -2.31
C ILE A 121 -15.48 10.75 -3.83
N ASN A 122 -14.36 10.37 -4.42
CA ASN A 122 -14.12 10.52 -5.85
C ASN A 122 -14.48 9.27 -6.66
N ASN A 123 -14.84 8.15 -5.99
CA ASN A 123 -15.16 6.87 -6.61
C ASN A 123 -14.00 6.33 -7.47
N ILE A 124 -12.77 6.49 -6.97
CA ILE A 124 -11.54 6.06 -7.65
C ILE A 124 -10.68 5.19 -6.74
N MET A 125 -9.97 4.24 -7.34
CA MET A 125 -8.87 3.56 -6.64
C MET A 125 -7.62 4.42 -6.76
N SER A 126 -7.00 4.70 -5.62
CA SER A 126 -5.83 5.54 -5.50
C SER A 126 -4.68 4.76 -4.90
N SER A 127 -3.46 5.24 -5.18
CA SER A 127 -2.26 4.66 -4.59
C SER A 127 -1.28 5.75 -4.16
N ASN A 128 -0.45 5.41 -3.19
CA ASN A 128 0.63 6.27 -2.74
C ASN A 128 1.90 5.45 -2.57
N LYS A 129 2.93 5.82 -3.32
CA LYS A 129 4.22 5.17 -3.26
C LYS A 129 5.02 5.72 -2.08
N ASN A 130 5.67 4.83 -1.34
CA ASN A 130 6.49 5.24 -0.21
C ASN A 130 7.87 5.68 -0.68
N ILE A 131 8.10 6.98 -0.64
CA ILE A 131 9.37 7.62 -1.04
C ILE A 131 10.55 7.33 -0.10
N TYR A 132 10.30 6.73 1.07
CA TYR A 132 11.32 6.50 2.10
C TYR A 132 11.82 5.05 2.16
N SER A 133 11.01 4.09 1.70
CA SER A 133 11.34 2.66 1.76
C SER A 133 10.48 1.87 0.78
N ASP A 134 11.09 0.92 0.09
CA ASP A 134 10.41 -0.12 -0.71
C ASP A 134 9.95 -1.32 0.14
N THR A 135 10.41 -1.38 1.39
CA THR A 135 10.20 -2.52 2.29
C THR A 135 9.32 -2.10 3.47
N ALA A 136 8.25 -2.85 3.72
CA ALA A 136 7.47 -2.80 4.96
C ALA A 136 8.02 -3.80 5.96
N TYR A 137 8.14 -3.39 7.22
CA TYR A 137 8.65 -4.24 8.29
C TYR A 137 7.55 -4.60 9.29
N TYR A 138 7.48 -5.89 9.58
CA TYR A 138 6.61 -6.50 10.57
C TYR A 138 7.44 -7.16 11.66
N LEU A 139 6.83 -7.34 12.82
CA LEU A 139 7.46 -7.96 13.98
C LEU A 139 6.71 -9.23 14.33
N LEU A 140 7.43 -10.34 14.48
CA LEU A 140 6.88 -11.60 14.94
C LEU A 140 7.39 -11.93 16.33
N THR A 141 6.48 -12.38 17.19
CA THR A 141 6.80 -13.05 18.44
C THR A 141 5.98 -14.32 18.56
N TYR A 142 6.41 -15.25 19.40
CA TYR A 142 5.77 -16.55 19.57
C TYR A 142 5.81 -17.01 21.03
N ASN A 143 4.93 -17.93 21.40
CA ASN A 143 4.83 -18.53 22.75
C ASN A 143 4.62 -17.50 23.89
N SER A 144 4.00 -16.35 23.59
CA SER A 144 3.79 -15.28 24.57
C SER A 144 2.30 -15.12 24.94
N GLN A 145 1.48 -14.65 24.01
CA GLN A 145 0.04 -14.45 24.20
C GLN A 145 -0.72 -15.08 23.04
N GLU A 146 -2.02 -15.35 23.26
CA GLU A 146 -2.93 -15.80 22.20
C GLU A 146 -2.98 -14.80 21.06
N ASN A 147 -2.99 -15.32 19.84
CA ASN A 147 -3.00 -14.53 18.63
C ASN A 147 -4.38 -13.94 18.32
N LYS A 148 -4.37 -12.79 17.65
CA LYS A 148 -5.59 -12.21 17.10
C LYS A 148 -6.05 -13.03 15.89
N ARG A 149 -7.20 -13.70 16.02
CA ARG A 149 -7.76 -14.53 14.95
C ARG A 149 -8.50 -13.70 13.89
N ILE A 150 -8.51 -14.20 12.65
CA ILE A 150 -9.39 -13.70 11.58
C ILE A 150 -10.85 -13.97 12.00
N ASN A 151 -11.70 -12.94 11.88
CA ASN A 151 -13.13 -13.12 12.11
C ASN A 151 -13.75 -13.83 10.91
N ASN A 152 -14.42 -14.95 11.14
CA ASN A 152 -15.21 -15.61 10.10
C ASN A 152 -16.39 -14.71 9.72
N ASN A 153 -16.32 -14.11 8.53
CA ASN A 153 -17.48 -13.51 7.90
C ASN A 153 -18.20 -14.60 7.09
N TYR A 154 -19.52 -14.68 7.21
CA TYR A 154 -20.32 -15.58 6.38
C TYR A 154 -20.19 -15.16 4.92
N ASN A 155 -19.99 -16.13 4.03
CA ASN A 155 -20.08 -15.91 2.60
C ASN A 155 -21.43 -15.27 2.27
N ALA A 156 -21.43 -14.29 1.35
CA ALA A 156 -22.68 -13.74 0.85
C ALA A 156 -23.49 -14.87 0.21
N THR A 157 -24.63 -15.22 0.81
CA THR A 157 -25.52 -16.28 0.31
C THR A 157 -26.40 -15.81 -0.84
N ASN A 158 -26.54 -14.49 -1.00
CA ASN A 158 -27.27 -13.86 -2.10
C ASN A 158 -26.28 -13.07 -2.96
N TYR A 159 -26.27 -13.35 -4.26
CA TYR A 159 -25.52 -12.62 -5.27
C TYR A 159 -26.40 -12.38 -6.49
N ASP A 160 -26.23 -11.23 -7.16
CA ASP A 160 -27.03 -10.87 -8.33
C ASP A 160 -26.58 -11.62 -9.59
N SER A 161 -25.29 -11.92 -9.69
CA SER A 161 -24.71 -12.67 -10.82
C SER A 161 -23.38 -13.33 -10.45
N MET A 162 -23.00 -14.37 -11.20
CA MET A 162 -21.67 -14.95 -11.15
C MET A 162 -20.82 -14.36 -12.29
N SER A 163 -19.60 -13.95 -11.98
CA SER A 163 -18.62 -13.50 -12.95
C SER A 163 -17.32 -14.27 -12.76
N SER A 164 -16.70 -14.72 -13.85
CA SER A 164 -15.34 -15.26 -13.87
C SER A 164 -14.27 -14.18 -14.06
N HIS A 165 -14.66 -12.90 -14.04
CA HIS A 165 -13.78 -11.75 -14.23
C HIS A 165 -13.93 -10.82 -13.02
N GLY A 166 -12.81 -10.22 -12.60
CA GLY A 166 -12.76 -9.27 -11.50
C GLY A 166 -12.25 -7.91 -11.94
N ASN A 167 -12.37 -6.94 -11.04
CA ASN A 167 -11.73 -5.64 -11.20
C ASN A 167 -10.24 -5.77 -10.86
N HIS A 168 -9.41 -5.06 -11.60
CA HIS A 168 -7.98 -5.01 -11.33
C HIS A 168 -7.51 -3.55 -11.32
N PHE A 169 -6.67 -3.23 -10.33
CA PHE A 169 -6.03 -1.94 -10.24
C PHE A 169 -4.53 -2.11 -10.48
N TYR A 170 -4.00 -1.30 -11.39
CA TYR A 170 -2.60 -1.33 -11.76
C TYR A 170 -2.02 0.08 -11.70
N HIS A 171 -0.91 0.23 -10.99
CA HIS A 171 -0.18 1.48 -10.88
C HIS A 171 1.25 1.28 -11.35
N TYR A 172 1.73 2.17 -12.20
CA TYR A 172 3.08 2.16 -12.76
C TYR A 172 3.78 3.50 -12.50
N GLU A 173 4.81 3.49 -11.65
CA GLU A 173 5.66 4.66 -11.33
C GLU A 173 7.03 4.16 -10.83
N ASN A 174 8.13 4.75 -11.33
CA ASN A 174 9.49 4.24 -11.12
C ASN A 174 10.41 5.18 -10.33
N ASP A 175 9.95 6.37 -9.93
CA ASP A 175 10.71 7.36 -9.13
C ASP A 175 12.17 7.56 -9.58
N ARG A 176 12.40 7.76 -10.87
CA ARG A 176 13.76 7.88 -11.43
C ARG A 176 14.36 9.27 -11.31
N TYR A 177 13.53 10.30 -11.31
CA TYR A 177 14.00 11.67 -11.44
C TYR A 177 13.27 12.63 -10.50
N SER A 178 14.03 13.55 -9.90
CA SER A 178 13.50 14.74 -9.21
C SER A 178 13.94 15.99 -9.97
N ILE A 179 12.97 16.81 -10.38
CA ILE A 179 13.17 17.92 -11.33
C ILE A 179 14.17 18.97 -10.83
N ILE A 180 14.12 19.28 -9.53
CA ILE A 180 15.00 20.23 -8.86
C ILE A 180 15.86 19.58 -7.78
N GLN A 181 15.88 18.24 -7.72
CA GLN A 181 16.62 17.47 -6.71
C GLN A 181 16.31 17.91 -5.27
N SER A 182 15.06 18.28 -5.04
CA SER A 182 14.55 18.77 -3.76
C SER A 182 13.06 18.45 -3.66
N GLY A 183 12.56 18.40 -2.42
CA GLY A 183 11.19 18.00 -2.14
C GLY A 183 11.01 16.48 -2.22
N ARG A 184 9.78 16.07 -2.54
CA ARG A 184 9.33 14.67 -2.51
C ARG A 184 8.62 14.24 -3.79
N GLU A 185 8.76 15.05 -4.82
CA GLU A 185 8.21 14.73 -6.13
C GLU A 185 9.26 13.97 -6.92
N TRP A 186 8.84 12.79 -7.33
CA TRP A 186 9.60 11.87 -8.14
C TRP A 186 8.80 11.56 -9.40
N PHE A 187 9.52 11.33 -10.48
CA PHE A 187 8.95 11.10 -11.80
C PHE A 187 9.68 9.95 -12.48
N GLY A 188 8.99 9.30 -13.42
CA GLY A 188 9.53 8.22 -14.22
C GLY A 188 10.49 8.66 -15.34
N LYS A 189 10.25 8.14 -16.54
CA LYS A 189 11.11 8.33 -17.70
C LYS A 189 11.09 9.79 -18.18
N ILE A 190 12.24 10.27 -18.66
CA ILE A 190 12.36 11.54 -19.40
C ILE A 190 12.13 11.25 -20.88
N PHE A 191 11.30 12.05 -21.53
CA PHE A 191 11.00 11.96 -22.95
C PHE A 191 11.60 13.12 -23.72
N SER A 192 12.21 12.82 -24.86
CA SER A 192 12.55 13.77 -25.93
C SER A 192 11.50 13.69 -27.05
N SER A 193 11.54 14.63 -27.98
CA SER A 193 10.64 14.60 -29.15
C SER A 193 10.84 13.31 -29.95
N GLY A 194 9.75 12.58 -30.19
CA GLY A 194 9.76 11.28 -30.87
C GLY A 194 9.99 10.06 -29.98
N ASP A 195 10.29 10.25 -28.68
CA ASP A 195 10.38 9.14 -27.74
C ASP A 195 9.00 8.61 -27.36
N SER A 196 8.91 7.31 -27.13
CA SER A 196 7.72 6.64 -26.59
C SER A 196 8.09 5.68 -25.44
N GLN A 197 7.07 5.19 -24.73
CA GLN A 197 7.22 4.18 -23.69
C GLN A 197 6.03 3.25 -23.66
N ASN A 198 6.31 1.95 -23.77
CA ASN A 198 5.27 0.94 -23.67
C ASN A 198 5.16 0.47 -22.22
N ILE A 199 3.95 0.44 -21.70
CA ILE A 199 3.61 -0.16 -20.42
C ILE A 199 2.76 -1.40 -20.71
N ASN A 200 3.36 -2.57 -20.49
CA ASN A 200 2.65 -3.83 -20.64
C ASN A 200 1.64 -3.98 -19.50
N LEU A 201 0.42 -4.34 -19.87
CA LEU A 201 -0.68 -4.65 -18.97
C LEU A 201 -0.94 -6.16 -18.95
N PHE A 202 -1.71 -6.57 -17.96
CA PHE A 202 -2.29 -7.90 -17.84
C PHE A 202 -3.35 -8.14 -18.93
N GLU A 203 -3.85 -9.38 -19.00
CA GLU A 203 -4.94 -9.73 -19.91
C GLU A 203 -6.22 -9.00 -19.49
N ILE A 204 -6.77 -8.17 -20.39
CA ILE A 204 -8.01 -7.43 -20.18
C ILE A 204 -9.06 -8.02 -21.10
N LYS A 205 -10.17 -8.47 -20.51
CA LYS A 205 -11.31 -8.99 -21.27
C LYS A 205 -11.89 -7.91 -22.20
N ASP A 206 -12.26 -8.29 -23.40
CA ASP A 206 -12.96 -7.41 -24.34
C ASP A 206 -14.20 -6.76 -23.74
N ASN A 207 -14.44 -5.51 -24.16
CA ASN A 207 -15.48 -4.61 -23.70
C ASN A 207 -15.42 -4.29 -22.19
N SER A 208 -14.35 -4.65 -21.48
CA SER A 208 -14.10 -4.14 -20.12
C SER A 208 -13.93 -2.63 -20.15
N GLN A 209 -14.55 -1.92 -19.22
CA GLN A 209 -14.27 -0.51 -19.01
C GLN A 209 -12.88 -0.35 -18.40
N ILE A 210 -12.07 0.52 -18.99
CA ILE A 210 -10.76 0.94 -18.49
C ILE A 210 -10.88 2.41 -18.10
N ASP A 211 -10.55 2.71 -16.85
CA ASP A 211 -10.37 4.06 -16.35
C ASP A 211 -8.86 4.30 -16.17
N LEU A 212 -8.30 5.18 -17.00
CA LEU A 212 -6.88 5.52 -17.04
C LEU A 212 -6.67 6.91 -16.44
N GLU A 213 -5.77 7.01 -15.45
CA GLU A 213 -5.18 8.27 -15.02
C GLU A 213 -3.71 8.30 -15.46
N ILE A 214 -3.28 9.38 -16.10
CA ILE A 214 -1.87 9.62 -16.42
C ILE A 214 -1.45 11.01 -15.94
N SER A 215 -0.31 11.07 -15.25
CA SER A 215 0.30 12.32 -14.80
C SER A 215 1.58 12.59 -15.59
N LEU A 216 1.54 13.61 -16.44
CA LEU A 216 2.65 14.02 -17.29
C LEU A 216 3.23 15.34 -16.81
N VAL A 217 4.53 15.52 -17.02
CA VAL A 217 5.25 16.74 -16.66
C VAL A 217 6.11 17.24 -17.80
N SER A 218 6.02 18.53 -18.10
CA SER A 218 6.84 19.20 -19.10
C SER A 218 7.67 20.33 -18.50
N ARG A 219 8.89 20.46 -18.99
CA ARG A 219 9.78 21.62 -18.78
C ARG A 219 10.06 22.37 -20.06
N SER A 220 9.32 22.06 -21.13
CA SER A 220 9.58 22.60 -22.46
C SER A 220 9.32 24.10 -22.51
N THR A 221 10.15 24.81 -23.27
CA THR A 221 9.92 26.21 -23.64
C THR A 221 9.23 26.35 -25.00
N VAL A 222 8.96 25.23 -25.68
CA VAL A 222 8.25 25.12 -26.97
C VAL A 222 7.06 24.17 -26.84
N GLU A 223 6.06 24.34 -27.70
CA GLU A 223 4.84 23.51 -27.68
C GLU A 223 5.20 22.03 -27.83
N SER A 224 4.53 21.19 -27.05
CA SER A 224 4.79 19.76 -26.97
C SER A 224 3.53 19.06 -26.49
N SER A 225 3.30 17.84 -26.98
CA SER A 225 2.18 17.01 -26.59
C SER A 225 2.61 15.56 -26.42
N PHE A 226 1.76 14.77 -25.78
CA PHE A 226 1.86 13.31 -25.72
C PHE A 226 0.61 12.70 -26.34
N ASP A 227 0.79 11.82 -27.32
CA ASP A 227 -0.30 10.98 -27.82
C ASP A 227 -0.34 9.69 -27.01
N LEU A 228 -1.52 9.36 -26.49
CA LEU A 228 -1.75 8.15 -25.72
C LEU A 228 -2.42 7.10 -26.59
N PHE A 229 -1.90 5.88 -26.59
CA PHE A 229 -2.50 4.76 -27.30
C PHE A 229 -2.81 3.61 -26.36
N PHE A 230 -3.93 2.94 -26.64
CA PHE A 230 -4.21 1.62 -26.09
C PHE A 230 -4.13 0.63 -27.23
N ASN A 231 -3.18 -0.30 -27.15
CA ASN A 231 -2.72 -1.08 -28.29
C ASN A 231 -2.38 -0.12 -29.46
N ASP A 232 -2.91 -0.35 -30.66
CA ASP A 232 -2.63 0.50 -31.84
C ASP A 232 -3.62 1.67 -32.01
N LYS A 233 -4.54 1.88 -31.06
CA LYS A 233 -5.59 2.90 -31.15
C LYS A 233 -5.27 4.12 -30.30
N ASN A 234 -5.23 5.30 -30.92
CA ASN A 234 -5.12 6.56 -30.19
C ASN A 234 -6.38 6.77 -29.32
N ILE A 235 -6.17 7.05 -28.03
CA ILE A 235 -7.23 7.27 -27.04
C ILE A 235 -7.28 8.71 -26.53
N SER A 236 -6.16 9.42 -26.54
CA SER A 236 -6.08 10.84 -26.19
C SER A 236 -4.82 11.49 -26.78
N SER A 237 -4.82 12.82 -26.80
CA SER A 237 -3.63 13.64 -27.04
C SER A 237 -3.59 14.72 -25.96
N VAL A 238 -2.50 14.76 -25.21
CA VAL A 238 -2.32 15.62 -24.04
C VAL A 238 -1.36 16.74 -24.38
N GLU A 239 -1.89 17.94 -24.56
CA GLU A 239 -1.09 19.15 -24.76
C GLU A 239 -0.40 19.57 -23.47
N MET A 240 0.90 19.88 -23.56
CA MET A 240 1.71 20.26 -22.41
C MET A 240 1.95 21.76 -22.36
N GLY A 241 1.79 22.34 -21.17
CA GLY A 241 2.07 23.74 -20.93
C GLY A 241 3.56 24.10 -21.07
N LEU A 242 3.82 25.37 -21.44
CA LEU A 242 5.16 25.93 -21.58
C LEU A 242 5.69 26.51 -20.28
N ILE A 243 6.99 26.35 -20.05
CA ILE A 243 7.74 27.12 -19.06
C ILE A 243 8.17 28.44 -19.67
N LYS A 244 7.55 29.53 -19.20
CA LYS A 244 7.84 30.91 -19.67
C LYS A 244 8.73 31.70 -18.71
N GLU A 245 8.79 31.27 -17.45
CA GLU A 245 9.46 32.01 -16.38
C GLU A 245 10.94 31.60 -16.20
N LYS A 246 11.78 32.53 -15.72
CA LYS A 246 13.23 32.32 -15.52
C LYS A 246 13.53 31.63 -14.17
N ILE A 247 14.78 31.75 -13.69
CA ILE A 247 15.40 31.00 -12.56
C ILE A 247 14.57 30.93 -11.26
N TYR A 248 13.64 31.85 -11.00
CA TYR A 248 12.78 31.83 -9.79
C TYR A 248 11.31 31.48 -10.04
N GLY A 249 10.95 31.17 -11.28
CA GLY A 249 9.60 30.81 -11.65
C GLY A 249 9.31 29.32 -11.57
N GLU A 250 8.13 28.98 -12.06
CA GLU A 250 7.62 27.62 -12.15
C GLU A 250 8.62 26.67 -12.83
N LYS A 251 8.85 25.51 -12.20
CA LYS A 251 9.92 24.58 -12.61
C LYS A 251 9.47 23.57 -13.65
N PHE A 252 8.18 23.27 -13.67
CA PHE A 252 7.57 22.32 -14.57
C PHE A 252 6.05 22.56 -14.62
N LYS A 253 5.43 22.14 -15.72
CA LYS A 253 3.98 22.09 -15.89
C LYS A 253 3.53 20.65 -15.75
N ARG A 254 2.63 20.39 -14.80
CA ARG A 254 1.99 19.09 -14.64
C ARG A 254 0.61 19.10 -15.28
N VAL A 255 0.31 18.06 -16.04
CA VAL A 255 -1.03 17.77 -16.55
C VAL A 255 -1.41 16.38 -16.07
N VAL A 256 -2.59 16.25 -15.47
CA VAL A 256 -3.19 14.96 -15.14
C VAL A 256 -4.36 14.77 -16.07
N GLU A 257 -4.31 13.72 -16.88
CA GLU A 257 -5.36 13.36 -17.84
C GLU A 257 -6.08 12.11 -17.33
N ASN A 258 -7.41 12.19 -17.29
CA ASN A 258 -8.27 11.07 -16.92
C ASN A 258 -9.08 10.64 -18.15
N LYS A 259 -9.05 9.34 -18.48
CA LYS A 259 -9.71 8.78 -19.64
C LYS A 259 -10.41 7.48 -19.33
N SER A 260 -11.72 7.45 -19.60
CA SER A 260 -12.51 6.21 -19.60
C SER A 260 -12.75 5.75 -21.04
N PHE A 261 -12.50 4.47 -21.32
CA PHE A 261 -12.76 3.85 -22.61
C PHE A 261 -12.97 2.33 -22.47
N ASN A 262 -13.58 1.70 -23.45
CA ASN A 262 -13.73 0.24 -23.45
C ASN A 262 -12.53 -0.42 -24.12
N ALA A 263 -12.03 -1.49 -23.50
CA ALA A 263 -11.05 -2.37 -24.08
C ALA A 263 -11.63 -3.02 -25.34
N ASN A 264 -11.10 -2.66 -26.51
CA ASN A 264 -11.39 -3.39 -27.75
C ASN A 264 -10.08 -4.04 -28.18
N SER A 265 -9.94 -5.35 -27.96
CA SER A 265 -8.84 -6.12 -28.54
C SER A 265 -9.04 -6.25 -30.06
N ASN A 266 -8.78 -5.17 -30.79
CA ASN A 266 -8.49 -5.28 -32.21
C ASN A 266 -7.00 -5.61 -32.39
N ASN A 267 -6.51 -6.67 -31.75
CA ASN A 267 -5.14 -7.16 -31.96
C ASN A 267 -5.18 -8.42 -32.82
N ASN A 268 -4.88 -8.24 -34.11
CA ASN A 268 -4.44 -9.30 -35.04
C ASN A 268 -3.02 -9.83 -34.70
N ASN A 269 -2.54 -9.63 -33.48
CA ASN A 269 -1.20 -10.04 -33.05
C ASN A 269 -1.32 -11.07 -31.93
N ASN A 270 -0.78 -12.26 -32.17
CA ASN A 270 -0.72 -13.44 -31.28
C ASN A 270 0.11 -13.23 -29.98
N ASN A 271 0.23 -12.00 -29.49
CA ASN A 271 0.83 -11.71 -28.20
C ASN A 271 -0.30 -11.37 -27.22
N ASN A 272 -0.54 -12.24 -26.25
CA ASN A 272 -1.61 -12.14 -25.25
C ASN A 272 -1.44 -10.97 -24.24
N ASN A 273 -0.65 -9.95 -24.57
CA ASN A 273 -0.35 -8.83 -23.68
C ASN A 273 -0.90 -7.53 -24.28
N ASN A 274 -1.77 -6.85 -23.52
CA ASN A 274 -2.24 -5.50 -23.86
C ASN A 274 -1.18 -4.48 -23.46
N ASN A 275 -1.03 -3.40 -24.21
CA ASN A 275 -0.04 -2.36 -23.92
C ASN A 275 -0.67 -0.96 -23.98
N ILE A 276 -0.20 -0.04 -23.14
CA ILE A 276 -0.39 1.41 -23.29
C ILE A 276 0.90 2.02 -23.83
N PHE A 277 0.76 2.94 -24.79
CA PHE A 277 1.85 3.72 -25.40
C PHE A 277 1.72 5.20 -25.07
#